data_AF-A0A947WCJ9-F1
#
_entry.id   AF-A0A947WCJ9-F1
#
_cell.length_a   1.000
_cell.length_b   1.000
_cell.length_c   1.000
_cell.angle_alpha   90.00
_cell.angle_beta   90.00
_cell.angle_gamma   90.00
#
_symmetry.space_group_name_H-M   'P 1'
#
loop_
_entity.id
_entity.type
_entity.pdbx_description
1 polymer ?
#
loop_
_entity_poly.entity_id
_entity_poly.type
_entity_poly.pdbx_seq_one_letter_code
_entity_poly.pdbx_strand_id
1 'polypeptide(L)'
;MTRITKTGRVVIWALLLLWAASPIVTADLRDDLAQKTGLDRDLVNLVTVDVGGTELTLTFVYINERTFQSKISPELSWTLQPFVGRNAIYVNPSVETVVSQFGFDPQLISIVQNGMAIGPGLDSWSEITPGFLSGQFVVNPGGMEQGSGSEGVLVLDESLDGRVAFDVMYAGERASFVISATSSVSQTTGSPSAALQSHDPIEVAPLESLDTVQELLLHEAFSSEAMAAAFQLDANLVRTIVLAPRGRELRLFFVRLEASIRTSLLGSELLNAVDEVIGTGAVMVWAVSPTGTEFTPWNFYIRQNNTNYVFFSTASFVELTENFLRVERVEIGDVAAGVIRLPRSVDSSAAFSVLYGTSGVDYP
;
A
#
# COMPACT_ATOMS: atom_id res chain seq x y z
N MET A 1 -32.15 -14.12 -36.17
CA MET A 1 -32.18 -13.81 -34.72
C MET A 1 -30.78 -14.03 -34.17
N THR A 2 -29.96 -12.99 -34.15
CA THR A 2 -28.55 -13.09 -33.77
C THR A 2 -28.40 -12.45 -32.39
N ARG A 3 -28.20 -13.27 -31.36
CA ARG A 3 -27.92 -12.80 -30.00
C ARG A 3 -26.48 -12.30 -29.95
N ILE A 4 -26.31 -10.98 -29.85
CA ILE A 4 -25.05 -10.35 -29.48
C ILE A 4 -24.97 -10.39 -27.95
N THR A 5 -24.14 -11.28 -27.42
CA THR A 5 -23.71 -11.26 -26.02
C THR A 5 -22.76 -10.08 -25.83
N LYS A 6 -23.22 -9.02 -25.16
CA LYS A 6 -22.36 -7.95 -24.64
C LYS A 6 -21.63 -8.49 -23.40
N THR A 7 -20.38 -8.90 -23.59
CA THR A 7 -19.43 -9.08 -22.49
C THR A 7 -19.06 -7.69 -22.00
N GLY A 8 -19.59 -7.29 -20.84
CA GLY A 8 -19.21 -6.04 -20.18
C GLY A 8 -17.76 -6.14 -19.73
N ARG A 9 -16.86 -5.42 -20.40
CA ARG A 9 -15.52 -5.13 -19.90
C ARG A 9 -15.68 -4.23 -18.68
N VAL A 10 -15.36 -4.75 -17.50
CA VAL A 10 -15.21 -3.95 -16.28
C VAL A 10 -13.96 -3.10 -16.48
N VAL A 11 -14.15 -1.80 -16.65
CA VAL A 11 -13.06 -0.83 -16.67
C VAL A 11 -12.71 -0.52 -15.22
N ILE A 12 -11.48 -0.82 -14.84
CA ILE A 12 -10.93 -0.62 -13.49
C ILE A 12 -10.32 0.79 -13.49
N TRP A 13 -10.76 1.64 -12.57
CA TRP A 13 -10.33 3.05 -12.48
C TRP A 13 -9.53 3.24 -11.19
N ALA A 14 -8.32 3.78 -11.30
CA ALA A 14 -7.42 3.98 -10.18
C ALA A 14 -6.70 5.32 -10.35
N LEU A 15 -7.32 6.45 -9.98
CA LEU A 15 -6.73 7.79 -10.17
C LEU A 15 -6.48 8.49 -8.84
N LEU A 16 -5.28 9.06 -8.73
CA LEU A 16 -4.94 10.11 -7.77
C LEU A 16 -5.72 11.38 -8.13
N LEU A 17 -6.42 11.95 -7.15
CA LEU A 17 -7.07 13.26 -7.26
C LEU A 17 -6.00 14.35 -7.42
N LEU A 18 -5.79 14.81 -8.65
CA LEU A 18 -4.85 15.87 -8.97
C LEU A 18 -5.60 17.11 -9.44
N TRP A 19 -5.27 18.24 -8.81
CA TRP A 19 -5.78 19.57 -9.10
C TRP A 19 -4.79 20.29 -10.01
N ALA A 20 -5.24 20.75 -11.17
CA ALA A 20 -4.47 21.69 -11.97
C ALA A 20 -4.76 23.12 -11.49
N ALA A 21 -3.71 23.88 -11.17
CA ALA A 21 -3.79 25.32 -10.95
C ALA A 21 -2.72 26.01 -11.79
N SER A 22 -3.11 27.13 -12.39
CA SER A 22 -2.42 27.91 -13.43
C SER A 22 -0.98 28.37 -13.06
N PRO A 23 -0.19 28.82 -14.05
CA PRO A 23 1.27 28.66 -14.05
C PRO A 23 1.95 29.74 -13.22
N ILE A 24 2.91 29.34 -12.38
CA ILE A 24 4.17 30.03 -12.04
C ILE A 24 4.96 29.10 -11.10
N VAL A 25 6.17 28.72 -11.55
CA VAL A 25 7.20 27.90 -10.87
C VAL A 25 6.83 26.42 -10.61
N THR A 26 7.43 25.53 -11.41
CA THR A 26 7.35 24.06 -11.28
C THR A 26 7.71 23.52 -9.89
N ALA A 27 8.58 24.20 -9.15
CA ALA A 27 8.89 23.86 -7.76
C ALA A 27 7.68 24.04 -6.82
N ASP A 28 6.85 25.05 -7.05
CA ASP A 28 5.65 25.32 -6.25
C ASP A 28 4.56 24.27 -6.54
N LEU A 29 4.44 23.84 -7.80
CA LEU A 29 3.54 22.75 -8.21
C LEU A 29 3.97 21.40 -7.64
N ARG A 30 5.26 21.09 -7.64
CA ARG A 30 5.80 19.88 -7.01
C ARG A 30 5.56 19.87 -5.50
N ASP A 31 5.75 21.01 -4.85
CA ASP A 31 5.60 21.13 -3.41
C ASP A 31 4.13 21.05 -2.98
N ASP A 32 3.23 21.72 -3.72
CA ASP A 32 1.78 21.60 -3.55
C ASP A 32 1.29 20.17 -3.80
N LEU A 33 1.81 19.52 -4.85
CA LEU A 33 1.51 18.13 -5.15
C LEU A 33 1.96 17.18 -4.02
N ALA A 34 3.21 17.29 -3.59
CA ALA A 34 3.77 16.50 -2.50
C ALA A 34 2.97 16.72 -1.20
N GLN A 35 2.61 17.96 -0.89
CA GLN A 35 1.80 18.30 0.30
C GLN A 35 0.38 17.71 0.23
N LYS A 36 -0.30 17.84 -0.91
CA LYS A 36 -1.68 17.36 -1.09
C LYS A 36 -1.75 15.85 -1.05
N THR A 37 -0.87 15.19 -1.80
CA THR A 37 -0.80 13.74 -1.90
C THR A 37 -0.12 13.11 -0.70
N GLY A 38 0.71 13.84 0.06
CA GLY A 38 1.56 13.26 1.08
C GLY A 38 2.70 12.40 0.51
N LEU A 39 3.00 12.53 -0.79
CA LEU A 39 4.18 11.93 -1.38
C LEU A 39 5.43 12.64 -0.87
N ASP A 40 6.46 11.87 -0.57
CA ASP A 40 7.75 12.46 -0.29
C ASP A 40 8.27 13.19 -1.53
N ARG A 41 8.81 14.39 -1.28
CA ARG A 41 9.20 15.32 -2.34
C ARG A 41 10.15 14.69 -3.35
N ASP A 42 11.12 13.90 -2.90
CA ASP A 42 12.11 13.24 -3.76
C ASP A 42 11.55 12.11 -4.64
N LEU A 43 10.34 11.62 -4.36
CA LEU A 43 9.68 10.58 -5.16
C LEU A 43 8.85 11.15 -6.30
N VAL A 44 8.50 12.43 -6.26
CA VAL A 44 7.61 13.06 -7.23
C VAL A 44 8.30 14.20 -7.96
N ASN A 45 8.12 14.25 -9.26
CA ASN A 45 8.56 15.37 -10.07
C ASN A 45 7.63 15.57 -11.28
N LEU A 46 7.68 16.75 -11.88
CA LEU A 46 6.78 17.13 -12.96
C LEU A 46 7.56 17.70 -14.13
N VAL A 47 7.04 17.46 -15.33
CA VAL A 47 7.43 18.15 -16.55
C VAL A 47 6.17 18.78 -17.14
N THR A 48 6.30 20.01 -17.61
CA THR A 48 5.22 20.73 -18.29
C THR A 48 5.70 21.10 -19.68
N VAL A 49 4.93 20.77 -20.71
CA VAL A 49 5.25 21.09 -22.11
C VAL A 49 4.03 21.63 -22.84
N ASP A 50 4.27 22.50 -23.83
CA ASP A 50 3.22 22.92 -24.76
C ASP A 50 3.08 21.92 -25.91
N VAL A 51 1.87 21.40 -26.09
CA VAL A 51 1.51 20.54 -27.22
C VAL A 51 0.37 21.22 -27.99
N GLY A 52 0.73 21.93 -29.05
CA GLY A 52 -0.25 22.58 -29.92
C GLY A 52 -1.04 23.69 -29.23
N GLY A 53 -0.40 24.46 -28.34
CA GLY A 53 -1.05 25.54 -27.58
C GLY A 53 -1.83 25.08 -26.36
N THR A 54 -1.74 23.79 -25.99
CA THR A 54 -2.31 23.23 -24.77
C THR A 54 -1.18 22.74 -23.86
N GLU A 55 -1.21 23.15 -22.61
CA GLU A 55 -0.26 22.73 -21.60
C GLU A 55 -0.52 21.27 -21.18
N LEU A 56 0.47 20.42 -21.37
CA LEU A 56 0.51 19.03 -20.91
C LEU A 56 1.42 18.95 -19.68
N THR A 57 0.85 18.50 -18.57
CA THR A 57 1.62 18.21 -17.35
C THR A 57 1.84 16.70 -17.25
N LEU A 58 3.10 16.27 -17.19
CA LEU A 58 3.47 14.90 -16.88
C LEU A 58 3.92 14.82 -15.44
N THR A 59 3.15 14.12 -14.62
CA THR A 59 3.54 13.77 -13.25
C THR A 59 4.28 12.45 -13.27
N PHE A 60 5.49 12.44 -12.71
CA PHE A 60 6.32 11.26 -12.55
C PHE A 60 6.46 10.95 -11.06
N VAL A 61 6.18 9.70 -10.69
CA VAL A 61 6.35 9.22 -9.31
C VAL A 61 7.22 7.97 -9.33
N TYR A 62 8.39 8.02 -8.72
CA TYR A 62 9.20 6.84 -8.49
C TYR A 62 8.47 5.91 -7.52
N ILE A 63 8.29 4.64 -7.90
CA ILE A 63 7.55 3.65 -7.12
C ILE A 63 8.51 2.92 -6.19
N ASN A 64 8.39 3.20 -4.90
CA ASN A 64 8.99 2.43 -3.83
C ASN A 64 8.03 2.35 -2.65
N GLU A 65 8.48 1.78 -1.54
CA GLU A 65 7.67 1.61 -0.33
C GLU A 65 7.17 2.95 0.23
N ARG A 66 7.91 4.04 0.03
CA ARG A 66 7.54 5.39 0.49
C ARG A 66 6.42 5.99 -0.36
N THR A 67 6.29 5.63 -1.64
CA THR A 67 5.16 6.02 -2.50
C THR A 67 3.82 5.64 -1.88
N PHE A 68 3.76 4.47 -1.24
CA PHE A 68 2.54 3.96 -0.64
C PHE A 68 2.23 4.58 0.72
N GLN A 69 3.19 5.27 1.36
CA GLN A 69 2.96 6.04 2.58
C GLN A 69 2.16 7.34 2.31
N SER A 70 1.94 7.67 1.04
CA SER A 70 1.13 8.81 0.61
C SER A 70 -0.36 8.47 0.54
N LYS A 71 -1.19 9.49 0.32
CA LYS A 71 -2.65 9.42 0.16
C LYS A 71 -3.06 8.89 -1.22
N ILE A 72 -2.44 7.80 -1.68
CA ILE A 72 -2.92 7.07 -2.84
C ILE A 72 -4.25 6.40 -2.54
N SER A 73 -5.12 6.30 -3.55
CA SER A 73 -6.37 5.54 -3.42
C SER A 73 -6.07 4.05 -3.24
N PRO A 74 -6.93 3.28 -2.54
CA PRO A 74 -6.78 1.84 -2.42
C PRO A 74 -6.64 1.15 -3.79
N GLU A 75 -7.43 1.57 -4.77
CA GLU A 75 -7.45 1.00 -6.13
C GLU A 75 -6.11 1.21 -6.85
N LEU A 76 -5.53 2.41 -6.73
CA LEU A 76 -4.21 2.70 -7.28
C LEU A 76 -3.11 1.96 -6.51
N SER A 77 -3.23 1.86 -5.19
CA SER A 77 -2.31 1.06 -4.37
C SER A 77 -2.23 -0.39 -4.83
N TRP A 78 -3.37 -1.08 -5.00
CA TRP A 78 -3.39 -2.45 -5.52
C TRP A 78 -2.81 -2.56 -6.93
N THR A 79 -3.07 -1.56 -7.77
CA THR A 79 -2.54 -1.53 -9.14
C THR A 79 -1.02 -1.34 -9.15
N LEU A 80 -0.48 -0.53 -8.24
CA LEU A 80 0.95 -0.22 -8.19
C LEU A 80 1.79 -1.26 -7.43
N GLN A 81 1.18 -2.04 -6.54
CA GLN A 81 1.85 -3.00 -5.67
C GLN A 81 2.81 -3.98 -6.41
N PRO A 82 2.49 -4.51 -7.60
CA PRO A 82 3.39 -5.41 -8.33
C PRO A 82 4.68 -4.75 -8.86
N PHE A 83 4.78 -3.42 -8.81
CA PHE A 83 5.91 -2.65 -9.33
C PHE A 83 6.88 -2.17 -8.25
N VAL A 84 6.58 -2.43 -6.97
CA VAL A 84 7.50 -2.11 -5.87
C VAL A 84 8.79 -2.91 -6.02
N GLY A 85 9.93 -2.24 -5.88
CA GLY A 85 11.25 -2.85 -6.01
C GLY A 85 11.69 -3.16 -7.45
N ARG A 86 10.85 -2.85 -8.45
CA ARG A 86 11.14 -3.06 -9.89
C ARG A 86 11.72 -1.83 -10.59
N ASN A 87 12.24 -0.88 -9.81
CA ASN A 87 12.71 0.42 -10.29
C ASN A 87 11.73 1.05 -11.28
N ALA A 88 10.47 1.14 -10.87
CA ALA A 88 9.38 1.57 -11.73
C ALA A 88 8.99 3.04 -11.47
N ILE A 89 8.43 3.68 -12.49
CA ILE A 89 7.97 5.07 -12.44
C ILE A 89 6.51 5.08 -12.87
N TYR A 90 5.62 5.53 -12.00
CA TYR A 90 4.25 5.87 -12.35
C TYR A 90 4.24 7.18 -13.14
N VAL A 91 3.48 7.21 -14.23
CA VAL A 91 3.41 8.34 -15.17
C VAL A 91 1.96 8.72 -15.40
N ASN A 92 1.65 9.98 -15.12
CA ASN A 92 0.32 10.56 -15.36
C ASN A 92 0.45 11.83 -16.21
N PRO A 93 0.26 11.74 -17.54
CA PRO A 93 -0.02 12.90 -18.37
C PRO A 93 -1.44 13.43 -18.11
N SER A 94 -1.56 14.74 -17.94
CA SER A 94 -2.84 15.42 -17.73
C SER A 94 -2.90 16.79 -18.42
N VAL A 95 -4.11 17.19 -18.80
CA VAL A 95 -4.43 18.48 -19.41
C VAL A 95 -5.68 19.05 -18.73
N GLU A 96 -5.77 20.38 -18.61
CA GLU A 96 -6.91 21.04 -17.96
C GLU A 96 -8.23 20.89 -18.74
N THR A 97 -8.14 20.59 -20.04
CA THR A 97 -9.32 20.41 -20.88
C THR A 97 -9.76 18.94 -20.92
N VAL A 98 -11.06 18.70 -20.99
CA VAL A 98 -11.59 17.33 -21.14
C VAL A 98 -11.47 16.90 -22.60
N VAL A 99 -10.57 15.96 -22.87
CA VAL A 99 -10.37 15.34 -24.19
C VAL A 99 -10.32 13.83 -24.06
N SER A 100 -10.77 13.12 -25.09
CA SER A 100 -10.67 11.65 -25.14
C SER A 100 -9.35 11.16 -25.75
N GLN A 101 -8.64 12.04 -26.46
CA GLN A 101 -7.34 11.76 -27.05
C GLN A 101 -6.49 13.02 -27.06
N PHE A 102 -5.22 12.89 -26.75
CA PHE A 102 -4.27 14.00 -26.72
C PHE A 102 -2.93 13.61 -27.35
N GLY A 103 -2.15 14.60 -27.79
CA GLY A 103 -0.83 14.43 -28.43
C GLY A 103 0.27 14.05 -27.44
N PHE A 104 0.05 13.02 -26.62
CA PHE A 104 1.03 12.43 -25.72
C PHE A 104 1.60 11.15 -26.34
N ASP A 105 2.93 11.02 -26.33
CA ASP A 105 3.62 9.81 -26.79
C ASP A 105 4.61 9.33 -25.71
N PRO A 106 4.32 8.23 -25.00
CA PRO A 106 5.19 7.72 -23.94
C PRO A 106 6.56 7.27 -24.44
N GLN A 107 6.76 7.03 -25.74
CA GLN A 107 8.07 6.69 -26.30
C GLN A 107 9.04 7.88 -26.32
N LEU A 108 8.54 9.10 -26.15
CA LEU A 108 9.36 10.30 -26.00
C LEU A 108 9.94 10.44 -24.58
N ILE A 109 9.53 9.58 -23.65
CA ILE A 109 10.12 9.51 -22.32
C ILE A 109 11.46 8.79 -22.42
N SER A 110 12.50 9.36 -21.82
CA SER A 110 13.79 8.69 -21.67
C SER A 110 14.35 8.91 -20.28
N ILE A 111 15.12 7.95 -19.79
CA ILE A 111 15.78 8.02 -18.50
C ILE A 111 17.27 8.24 -18.73
N VAL A 112 17.87 9.24 -18.10
CA VAL A 112 19.30 9.49 -18.19
C VAL A 112 19.94 9.25 -16.83
N GLN A 113 20.83 8.26 -16.76
CA GLN A 113 21.59 7.95 -15.55
C GLN A 113 23.06 7.75 -15.91
N ASN A 114 23.97 8.41 -15.17
CA ASN A 114 25.42 8.36 -15.42
C ASN A 114 25.82 8.70 -16.86
N GLY A 115 25.08 9.60 -17.52
CA GLY A 115 25.31 10.01 -18.90
C GLY A 115 24.84 9.01 -19.96
N MET A 116 24.22 7.89 -19.57
CA MET A 116 23.59 6.95 -20.49
C MET A 116 22.08 7.22 -20.56
N ALA A 117 21.57 7.34 -21.79
CA ALA A 117 20.14 7.45 -22.04
C ALA A 117 19.53 6.06 -22.26
N ILE A 118 18.47 5.76 -21.52
CA ILE A 118 17.66 4.55 -21.59
C ILE A 118 16.34 4.97 -22.23
N GLY A 119 16.12 4.53 -23.47
CA GLY A 119 14.83 4.66 -24.15
C GLY A 119 13.98 3.44 -23.84
N PRO A 120 12.92 3.55 -23.01
CA PRO A 120 12.08 2.41 -22.69
C PRO A 120 11.33 1.91 -23.92
N GLY A 121 11.33 0.59 -24.11
CA GLY A 121 10.54 -0.06 -25.16
C GLY A 121 9.05 -0.05 -24.81
N LEU A 122 8.21 -0.41 -25.78
CA LEU A 122 6.76 -0.56 -25.55
C LEU A 122 6.44 -1.66 -24.53
N ASP A 123 7.30 -2.67 -24.43
CA ASP A 123 7.22 -3.77 -23.48
C ASP A 123 7.60 -3.37 -22.05
N SER A 124 8.27 -2.23 -21.86
CA SER A 124 8.57 -1.65 -20.56
C SER A 124 7.36 -0.97 -19.90
N TRP A 125 6.23 -0.86 -20.61
CA TRP A 125 5.06 -0.14 -20.13
C TRP A 125 3.93 -1.09 -19.69
N SER A 126 3.36 -0.80 -18.53
CA SER A 126 2.07 -1.34 -18.09
C SER A 126 1.02 -0.24 -18.13
N GLU A 127 0.00 -0.38 -18.97
CA GLU A 127 -1.12 0.56 -19.01
C GLU A 127 -2.00 0.42 -17.77
N ILE A 128 -2.26 1.52 -17.07
CA ILE A 128 -3.31 1.59 -16.03
C ILE A 128 -4.60 2.06 -16.69
N THR A 129 -4.53 3.19 -17.40
CA THR A 129 -5.62 3.65 -18.27
C THR A 129 -5.52 2.94 -19.62
N PRO A 130 -6.55 2.17 -20.05
CA PRO A 130 -6.53 1.50 -21.34
C PRO A 130 -6.32 2.48 -22.50
N GLY A 131 -5.31 2.23 -23.33
CA GLY A 131 -4.97 3.09 -24.47
C GLY A 131 -4.00 4.24 -24.11
N PHE A 132 -3.41 4.23 -22.91
CA PHE A 132 -2.31 5.13 -22.52
C PHE A 132 -1.21 5.23 -23.58
N LEU A 133 -0.76 4.10 -24.14
CA LEU A 133 0.28 4.03 -25.17
C LEU A 133 -0.15 4.66 -26.51
N SER A 134 -1.45 4.90 -26.69
CA SER A 134 -2.02 5.52 -27.89
C SER A 134 -2.56 6.94 -27.64
N GLY A 135 -2.23 7.53 -26.48
CA GLY A 135 -2.65 8.88 -26.11
C GLY A 135 -4.14 9.00 -25.78
N GLN A 136 -4.81 7.92 -25.37
CA GLN A 136 -6.20 7.97 -24.89
C GLN A 136 -6.26 8.61 -23.50
N PHE A 137 -7.13 9.61 -23.37
CA PHE A 137 -7.33 10.36 -22.14
C PHE A 137 -8.75 10.14 -21.63
N VAL A 138 -8.91 10.20 -20.32
CA VAL A 138 -10.17 9.98 -19.62
C VAL A 138 -10.42 11.15 -18.69
N VAL A 139 -11.70 11.46 -18.46
CA VAL A 139 -12.09 12.54 -17.55
C VAL A 139 -11.54 12.25 -16.17
N ASN A 140 -10.95 13.26 -15.53
CA ASN A 140 -10.46 13.16 -14.17
C ASN A 140 -11.64 12.79 -13.22
N PRO A 141 -11.50 11.78 -12.35
CA PRO A 141 -12.55 11.39 -11.41
C PRO A 141 -12.94 12.47 -10.41
N GLY A 142 -12.07 13.48 -10.21
CA GLY A 142 -12.39 14.68 -9.45
C GLY A 142 -13.45 15.57 -10.08
N GLY A 143 -13.79 15.36 -11.36
CA GLY A 143 -14.79 16.12 -12.09
C GLY A 143 -14.27 16.66 -13.43
N MET A 144 -15.18 17.13 -14.29
CA MET A 144 -14.84 17.69 -15.61
C MET A 144 -13.99 18.97 -15.49
N GLU A 145 -14.14 19.69 -14.40
CA GLU A 145 -13.36 20.87 -14.04
C GLU A 145 -11.89 20.58 -13.73
N GLN A 146 -11.53 19.31 -13.52
CA GLN A 146 -10.15 18.85 -13.30
C GLN A 146 -9.51 18.29 -14.58
N GLY A 147 -10.17 18.49 -15.73
CA GLY A 147 -9.66 18.11 -17.04
C GLY A 147 -9.65 16.60 -17.30
N SER A 148 -8.64 16.15 -18.05
CA SER A 148 -8.49 14.75 -18.43
C SER A 148 -7.03 14.30 -18.40
N GLY A 149 -6.81 13.01 -18.25
CA GLY A 149 -5.47 12.44 -18.18
C GLY A 149 -5.44 10.97 -18.58
N SER A 150 -4.25 10.39 -18.50
CA SER A 150 -4.02 8.96 -18.72
C SER A 150 -2.98 8.46 -17.73
N GLU A 151 -2.85 7.14 -17.56
CA GLU A 151 -1.96 6.57 -16.55
C GLU A 151 -1.26 5.32 -17.06
N GLY A 152 0.03 5.24 -16.78
CA GLY A 152 0.86 4.08 -17.08
C GLY A 152 1.99 3.95 -16.07
N VAL A 153 2.57 2.76 -16.00
CA VAL A 153 3.77 2.49 -15.22
C VAL A 153 4.88 2.11 -16.18
N LEU A 154 5.99 2.83 -16.09
CA LEU A 154 7.23 2.50 -16.76
C LEU A 154 8.06 1.61 -15.84
N VAL A 155 8.35 0.38 -16.27
CA VAL A 155 9.14 -0.59 -15.52
C VAL A 155 10.54 -0.67 -16.12
N LEU A 156 11.55 -0.35 -15.32
CA LEU A 156 12.95 -0.30 -15.78
C LEU A 156 13.78 -1.48 -15.27
N ASP A 157 13.32 -2.16 -14.21
CA ASP A 157 14.01 -3.28 -13.57
C ASP A 157 15.50 -2.95 -13.37
N GLU A 158 16.41 -3.79 -13.85
CA GLU A 158 17.87 -3.61 -13.69
C GLU A 158 18.45 -2.46 -14.52
N SER A 159 17.67 -1.87 -15.44
CA SER A 159 18.16 -0.79 -16.31
C SER A 159 18.35 0.52 -15.56
N LEU A 160 17.70 0.69 -14.40
CA LEU A 160 17.82 1.85 -13.54
C LEU A 160 18.31 1.42 -12.15
N ASP A 161 19.35 2.07 -11.63
CA ASP A 161 19.66 1.99 -10.19
C ASP A 161 18.98 3.16 -9.47
N GLY A 162 17.84 2.91 -8.82
CA GLY A 162 17.09 3.93 -8.10
C GLY A 162 17.83 4.58 -6.92
N ARG A 163 19.01 4.07 -6.53
CA ARG A 163 19.86 4.65 -5.47
C ARG A 163 20.77 5.76 -5.99
N VAL A 164 20.94 5.85 -7.30
CA VAL A 164 21.77 6.85 -7.97
C VAL A 164 20.85 7.89 -8.61
N ALA A 165 21.24 9.16 -8.55
CA ALA A 165 20.48 10.22 -9.20
C ALA A 165 20.27 9.93 -10.69
N PHE A 166 19.08 10.22 -11.18
CA PHE A 166 18.70 10.03 -12.58
C PHE A 166 17.77 11.15 -13.03
N ASP A 167 17.75 11.39 -14.34
CA ASP A 167 16.84 12.33 -14.97
C ASP A 167 15.77 11.58 -15.74
N VAL A 168 14.53 12.03 -15.65
CA VAL A 168 13.46 11.69 -16.60
C VAL A 168 13.35 12.84 -17.58
N MET A 169 13.40 12.53 -18.87
CA MET A 169 13.26 13.51 -19.94
C MET A 169 12.00 13.25 -20.76
N TYR A 170 11.30 14.32 -21.14
CA TYR A 170 10.18 14.26 -22.07
C TYR A 170 10.21 15.49 -22.98
N ALA A 171 10.22 15.28 -24.30
CA ALA A 171 10.20 16.35 -25.30
C ALA A 171 11.24 17.47 -25.08
N GLY A 172 12.41 17.13 -24.51
CA GLY A 172 13.50 18.07 -24.22
C GLY A 172 13.48 18.68 -22.82
N GLU A 173 12.37 18.58 -22.10
CA GLU A 173 12.25 18.98 -20.70
C GLU A 173 12.76 17.88 -19.76
N ARG A 174 13.21 18.29 -18.56
CA ARG A 174 13.90 17.42 -17.60
C ARG A 174 13.29 17.50 -16.21
N ALA A 175 13.08 16.34 -15.60
CA ALA A 175 12.80 16.16 -14.19
C ALA A 175 13.90 15.32 -13.53
N SER A 176 14.66 15.92 -12.62
CA SER A 176 15.74 15.22 -11.89
C SER A 176 15.25 14.55 -10.62
N PHE A 177 15.62 13.29 -10.44
CA PHE A 177 15.34 12.50 -9.24
C PHE A 177 16.63 12.24 -8.48
N VAL A 178 16.59 12.55 -7.19
CA VAL A 178 17.62 12.16 -6.22
C VAL A 178 16.87 11.46 -5.11
N ILE A 179 16.66 10.15 -5.28
CA ILE A 179 15.93 9.36 -4.30
C ILE A 179 16.82 9.20 -3.09
N SER A 180 16.40 9.76 -1.96
CA SER A 180 17.15 9.61 -0.72
C SER A 180 17.15 8.14 -0.35
N ALA A 181 18.35 7.58 -0.15
CA ALA A 181 18.48 6.25 0.41
C ALA A 181 17.74 6.20 1.76
N THR A 182 17.11 5.08 2.05
CA THR A 182 16.61 4.76 3.39
C THR A 182 17.83 4.67 4.30
N SER A 183 18.23 5.78 4.92
CA SER A 183 19.41 5.85 5.77
C SER A 183 19.22 4.94 6.98
N SER A 184 19.96 3.84 7.01
CA SER A 184 20.38 3.21 8.25
C SER A 184 21.27 4.21 9.00
N VAL A 185 20.87 4.48 10.25
CA VAL A 185 21.50 5.31 11.28
C VAL A 185 22.89 5.90 10.99
N SER A 186 22.99 7.22 10.99
CA SER A 186 24.12 7.93 11.57
C SER A 186 23.63 9.19 12.26
N GLN A 187 23.72 9.17 13.59
CA GLN A 187 23.49 10.32 14.46
C GLN A 187 24.58 11.36 14.20
N THR A 188 24.25 12.50 13.60
CA THR A 188 24.89 13.79 13.91
C THR A 188 23.91 14.94 13.69
N THR A 189 23.72 15.68 14.78
CA THR A 189 23.07 16.99 14.98
C THR A 189 22.79 17.86 13.75
N GLY A 190 21.50 18.21 13.57
CA GLY A 190 21.10 19.55 13.13
C GLY A 190 20.29 19.69 11.83
N SER A 191 19.11 19.07 11.71
CA SER A 191 17.93 19.57 10.95
C SER A 191 16.80 18.52 10.95
N PRO A 192 15.52 18.91 10.82
CA PRO A 192 14.39 18.11 11.31
C PRO A 192 14.13 16.87 10.45
N SER A 193 14.10 15.73 11.13
CA SER A 193 13.74 14.40 10.65
C SER A 193 12.22 14.22 10.70
N ALA A 194 11.58 14.01 9.56
CA ALA A 194 10.16 13.65 9.49
C ALA A 194 9.89 12.63 8.36
N ALA A 195 10.35 11.39 8.57
CA ALA A 195 9.77 10.16 8.02
C ALA A 195 10.43 8.99 8.80
N LEU A 196 10.17 8.94 10.10
CA LEU A 196 10.58 7.82 10.92
C LEU A 196 9.79 6.59 10.46
N GLN A 197 10.46 5.44 10.32
CA GLN A 197 9.81 4.13 10.30
C GLN A 197 8.64 4.13 11.31
N SER A 198 7.46 3.61 10.91
CA SER A 198 6.31 3.52 11.85
C SER A 198 6.76 2.85 13.14
N HIS A 199 7.69 1.89 13.02
CA HIS A 199 8.36 1.30 14.13
C HIS A 199 9.76 0.81 13.76
N ASP A 200 10.63 0.71 14.76
CA ASP A 200 11.90 -0.03 14.59
C ASP A 200 11.58 -1.52 14.42
N PRO A 201 12.23 -2.25 13.49
CA PRO A 201 12.01 -3.69 13.31
C PRO A 201 12.22 -4.45 14.62
N ILE A 202 11.27 -5.34 14.95
CA ILE A 202 11.41 -6.29 16.05
C ILE A 202 11.54 -7.68 15.42
N GLU A 203 12.68 -8.33 15.65
CA GLU A 203 12.90 -9.72 15.25
C GLU A 203 12.53 -10.63 16.41
N VAL A 204 11.53 -11.48 16.19
CA VAL A 204 11.11 -12.52 17.14
C VAL A 204 11.30 -13.86 16.46
N ALA A 205 11.86 -14.82 17.18
CA ALA A 205 11.95 -16.19 16.67
C ALA A 205 10.51 -16.72 16.47
N PRO A 206 10.17 -17.27 15.29
CA PRO A 206 8.88 -17.89 15.07
C PRO A 206 8.60 -18.98 16.12
N LEU A 207 7.35 -19.13 16.49
CA LEU A 207 6.91 -20.16 17.44
C LEU A 207 6.97 -21.54 16.80
N GLU A 208 7.55 -22.51 17.50
CA GLU A 208 7.73 -23.87 17.00
C GLU A 208 6.44 -24.72 17.09
N SER A 209 5.46 -24.36 17.94
CA SER A 209 4.20 -25.09 18.10
C SER A 209 3.01 -24.17 18.43
N LEU A 210 1.93 -24.30 17.66
CA LEU A 210 0.62 -23.64 17.89
C LEU A 210 -0.54 -24.65 17.93
N ASP A 211 -0.26 -25.94 18.09
CA ASP A 211 -1.22 -27.03 17.84
C ASP A 211 -2.50 -26.92 18.70
N THR A 212 -2.35 -26.56 19.98
CA THR A 212 -3.48 -26.38 20.90
C THR A 212 -4.35 -25.16 20.54
N VAL A 213 -3.73 -24.10 20.00
CA VAL A 213 -4.43 -22.89 19.56
C VAL A 213 -5.16 -23.17 18.25
N GLN A 214 -4.51 -23.87 17.32
CA GLN A 214 -5.05 -24.28 16.03
C GLN A 214 -6.34 -25.10 16.18
N GLU A 215 -6.35 -26.13 17.04
CA GLU A 215 -7.53 -26.98 17.27
C GLU A 215 -8.74 -26.17 17.75
N LEU A 216 -8.49 -25.18 18.61
CA LEU A 216 -9.53 -24.33 19.17
C LEU A 216 -10.05 -23.31 18.15
N LEU A 217 -9.19 -22.77 17.29
CA LEU A 217 -9.57 -21.83 16.23
C LEU A 217 -10.38 -22.49 15.10
N LEU A 218 -10.20 -23.80 14.89
CA LEU A 218 -10.94 -24.58 13.90
C LEU A 218 -12.28 -25.12 14.42
N HIS A 219 -12.56 -24.99 15.72
CA HIS A 219 -13.81 -25.44 16.32
C HIS A 219 -15.05 -24.72 15.75
N GLU A 220 -16.23 -25.36 15.74
CA GLU A 220 -17.46 -24.78 15.17
C GLU A 220 -17.93 -23.49 15.88
N ALA A 221 -17.52 -23.31 17.14
CA ALA A 221 -17.93 -22.18 18.00
C ALA A 221 -16.95 -21.01 17.90
N PHE A 222 -16.68 -20.54 16.67
CA PHE A 222 -15.75 -19.43 16.42
C PHE A 222 -16.46 -18.07 16.59
N SER A 223 -16.46 -17.54 17.82
CA SER A 223 -16.96 -16.19 18.14
C SER A 223 -16.03 -15.46 19.11
N SER A 224 -16.13 -14.13 19.16
CA SER A 224 -15.34 -13.30 20.07
C SER A 224 -15.49 -13.73 21.54
N GLU A 225 -16.71 -14.03 21.98
CA GLU A 225 -17.01 -14.43 23.36
C GLU A 225 -16.45 -15.82 23.68
N ALA A 226 -16.60 -16.78 22.75
CA ALA A 226 -16.09 -18.12 22.92
C ALA A 226 -14.56 -18.12 22.99
N MET A 227 -13.90 -17.35 22.11
CA MET A 227 -12.44 -17.22 22.12
C MET A 227 -11.93 -16.49 23.36
N ALA A 228 -12.60 -15.42 23.80
CA ALA A 228 -12.26 -14.73 25.03
C ALA A 228 -12.35 -15.67 26.25
N ALA A 229 -13.41 -16.46 26.34
CA ALA A 229 -13.56 -17.45 27.42
C ALA A 229 -12.48 -18.55 27.36
N ALA A 230 -12.21 -19.09 26.17
CA ALA A 230 -11.22 -20.16 25.98
C ALA A 230 -9.81 -19.73 26.41
N PHE A 231 -9.42 -18.49 26.11
CA PHE A 231 -8.09 -17.96 26.45
C PHE A 231 -8.06 -17.18 27.77
N GLN A 232 -9.16 -17.10 28.52
CA GLN A 232 -9.29 -16.25 29.71
C GLN A 232 -8.86 -14.79 29.44
N LEU A 233 -9.33 -14.23 28.33
CA LEU A 233 -9.11 -12.85 27.92
C LEU A 233 -10.33 -11.98 28.23
N ASP A 234 -10.11 -10.68 28.38
CA ASP A 234 -11.19 -9.70 28.37
C ASP A 234 -11.87 -9.70 26.99
N ALA A 235 -13.20 -9.86 26.96
CA ALA A 235 -14.00 -9.84 25.74
C ALA A 235 -13.86 -8.55 24.93
N ASN A 236 -13.49 -7.42 25.58
CA ASN A 236 -13.24 -6.16 24.87
C ASN A 236 -11.96 -6.19 24.01
N LEU A 237 -11.02 -7.08 24.31
CA LEU A 237 -9.75 -7.22 23.59
C LEU A 237 -9.82 -8.25 22.46
N VAL A 238 -10.89 -9.02 22.40
CA VAL A 238 -11.02 -10.15 21.48
C VAL A 238 -12.01 -9.85 20.37
N ARG A 239 -11.61 -10.08 19.12
CA ARG A 239 -12.50 -9.96 17.96
C ARG A 239 -12.30 -11.13 17.01
N THR A 240 -13.35 -11.45 16.26
CA THR A 240 -13.31 -12.49 15.22
C THR A 240 -13.95 -11.99 13.92
N ILE A 241 -13.40 -12.39 12.79
CA ILE A 241 -14.01 -12.23 11.46
C ILE A 241 -14.10 -13.60 10.80
N VAL A 242 -15.23 -13.90 10.17
CA VAL A 242 -15.39 -15.06 9.28
C VAL A 242 -15.74 -14.56 7.88
N LEU A 243 -14.92 -14.92 6.90
CA LEU A 243 -15.11 -14.59 5.49
C LEU A 243 -15.30 -15.88 4.73
N ALA A 244 -16.32 -15.97 3.88
CA ALA A 244 -16.57 -17.16 3.06
C ALA A 244 -16.66 -16.85 1.55
N PRO A 245 -15.66 -16.18 0.94
CA PRO A 245 -15.68 -15.91 -0.49
C PRO A 245 -15.75 -17.22 -1.28
N ARG A 246 -16.78 -17.36 -2.12
CA ARG A 246 -16.96 -18.52 -3.03
C ARG A 246 -16.92 -19.88 -2.31
N GLY A 247 -17.38 -19.93 -1.06
CA GLY A 247 -17.42 -21.17 -0.27
C GLY A 247 -16.07 -21.59 0.33
N ARG A 248 -15.03 -20.74 0.25
CA ARG A 248 -13.77 -20.92 0.97
C ARG A 248 -13.77 -20.02 2.20
N GLU A 249 -13.71 -20.64 3.36
CA GLU A 249 -13.80 -19.96 4.65
C GLU A 249 -12.42 -19.54 5.16
N LEU A 250 -12.26 -18.26 5.48
CA LEU A 250 -11.15 -17.67 6.22
C LEU A 250 -11.68 -17.19 7.57
N ARG A 251 -11.03 -17.62 8.64
CA ARG A 251 -11.30 -17.15 10.00
C ARG A 251 -10.12 -16.33 10.48
N LEU A 252 -10.41 -15.14 10.97
CA LEU A 252 -9.41 -14.25 11.56
C LEU A 252 -9.77 -14.04 13.03
N PHE A 253 -8.83 -14.34 13.92
CA PHE A 253 -8.93 -14.11 15.35
C PHE A 253 -7.96 -13.01 15.74
N PHE A 254 -8.46 -12.01 16.47
CA PHE A 254 -7.70 -10.82 16.86
C PHE A 254 -7.70 -10.66 18.37
N VAL A 255 -6.52 -10.36 18.92
CA VAL A 255 -6.33 -10.03 20.34
C VAL A 255 -5.55 -8.72 20.44
N ARG A 256 -6.19 -7.69 21.00
CA ARG A 256 -5.52 -6.44 21.33
C ARG A 256 -4.58 -6.67 22.52
N LEU A 257 -3.31 -6.30 22.34
CA LEU A 257 -2.24 -6.58 23.27
C LEU A 257 -2.18 -5.52 24.37
N GLU A 258 -2.98 -5.72 25.41
CA GLU A 258 -2.96 -4.91 26.63
C GLU A 258 -2.26 -5.62 27.78
N ALA A 259 -1.88 -4.89 28.83
CA ALA A 259 -1.18 -5.47 29.98
C ALA A 259 -1.96 -6.63 30.66
N SER A 260 -3.29 -6.63 30.57
CA SER A 260 -4.16 -7.68 31.12
C SER A 260 -4.01 -9.03 30.43
N ILE A 261 -3.46 -9.11 29.21
CA ILE A 261 -3.28 -10.41 28.53
C ILE A 261 -2.20 -11.28 29.20
N ARG A 262 -1.34 -10.69 30.05
CA ARG A 262 -0.25 -11.41 30.73
C ARG A 262 -0.74 -12.51 31.67
N THR A 263 -1.99 -12.42 32.11
CA THR A 263 -2.64 -13.42 32.96
C THR A 263 -3.51 -14.41 32.17
N SER A 264 -3.48 -14.35 30.84
CA SER A 264 -4.29 -15.20 29.96
C SER A 264 -3.68 -16.60 29.77
N LEU A 265 -4.46 -17.48 29.12
CA LEU A 265 -4.03 -18.84 28.74
C LEU A 265 -3.37 -18.90 27.35
N LEU A 266 -2.85 -17.79 26.83
CA LEU A 266 -2.13 -17.75 25.55
C LEU A 266 -0.78 -18.50 25.57
N GLY A 267 -0.30 -18.90 26.74
CA GLY A 267 0.97 -19.61 26.92
C GLY A 267 2.15 -18.67 27.13
N SER A 268 3.09 -19.06 28.00
CA SER A 268 4.22 -18.21 28.37
C SER A 268 5.19 -17.93 27.23
N GLU A 269 5.37 -18.89 26.31
CA GLU A 269 6.23 -18.74 25.14
C GLU A 269 5.74 -17.62 24.22
N LEU A 270 4.45 -17.67 23.84
CA LEU A 270 3.82 -16.63 23.04
C LEU A 270 3.86 -15.27 23.76
N LEU A 271 3.52 -15.22 25.05
CA LEU A 271 3.53 -13.97 25.83
C LEU A 271 4.94 -13.35 25.92
N ASN A 272 5.98 -14.17 26.02
CA ASN A 272 7.37 -13.69 25.99
C ASN A 272 7.75 -13.18 24.59
N ALA A 273 7.32 -13.88 23.53
CA ALA A 273 7.58 -13.50 22.15
C ALA A 273 7.00 -12.13 21.78
N VAL A 274 5.86 -11.75 22.38
CA VAL A 274 5.20 -10.45 22.12
C VAL A 274 5.38 -9.43 23.26
N ASP A 275 6.28 -9.67 24.21
CA ASP A 275 6.39 -8.85 25.43
C ASP A 275 6.61 -7.36 25.13
N GLU A 276 7.45 -7.05 24.14
CA GLU A 276 7.85 -5.70 23.74
C GLU A 276 6.70 -4.87 23.13
N VAL A 277 5.65 -5.53 22.64
CA VAL A 277 4.51 -4.88 21.97
C VAL A 277 3.24 -4.88 22.83
N ILE A 278 3.29 -5.45 24.03
CA ILE A 278 2.17 -5.41 24.97
C ILE A 278 2.04 -4.01 25.59
N GLY A 279 0.81 -3.49 25.58
CA GLY A 279 0.48 -2.15 26.07
C GLY A 279 0.65 -1.04 25.03
N THR A 280 1.06 -1.36 23.79
CA THR A 280 1.17 -0.38 22.70
C THR A 280 -0.09 -0.27 21.84
N GLY A 281 -1.15 -1.01 22.20
CA GLY A 281 -2.36 -1.17 21.39
C GLY A 281 -2.19 -2.08 20.16
N ALA A 282 -1.03 -2.70 19.98
CA ALA A 282 -0.79 -3.67 18.91
C ALA A 282 -1.84 -4.80 18.95
N VAL A 283 -2.14 -5.39 17.80
CA VAL A 283 -3.17 -6.42 17.66
C VAL A 283 -2.54 -7.68 17.12
N MET A 284 -2.53 -8.73 17.92
CA MET A 284 -2.15 -10.06 17.47
C MET A 284 -3.26 -10.68 16.63
N VAL A 285 -2.89 -11.35 15.55
CA VAL A 285 -3.80 -11.94 14.58
C VAL A 285 -3.41 -13.39 14.27
N TRP A 286 -4.41 -14.26 14.20
CA TRP A 286 -4.31 -15.59 13.63
C TRP A 286 -5.29 -15.74 12.48
N ALA A 287 -4.78 -16.23 11.35
CA ALA A 287 -5.55 -16.61 10.19
C ALA A 287 -5.57 -18.14 10.07
N VAL A 288 -6.77 -18.71 10.03
CA VAL A 288 -6.99 -20.15 9.84
C VAL A 288 -8.04 -20.39 8.77
N SER A 289 -7.95 -21.52 8.07
CA SER A 289 -8.95 -21.92 7.09
C SER A 289 -9.34 -23.38 7.23
N PRO A 290 -10.63 -23.70 7.47
CA PRO A 290 -11.09 -25.09 7.44
C PRO A 290 -11.18 -25.66 6.02
N THR A 291 -11.04 -24.83 4.97
CA THR A 291 -11.26 -25.22 3.57
C THR A 291 -10.08 -24.91 2.64
N GLY A 292 -9.06 -24.20 3.13
CA GLY A 292 -7.95 -23.68 2.35
C GLY A 292 -8.34 -22.46 1.52
N THR A 293 -7.79 -21.28 1.85
CA THR A 293 -8.20 -20.02 1.23
C THR A 293 -7.04 -19.04 1.07
N GLU A 294 -7.21 -18.09 0.16
CA GLU A 294 -6.24 -17.01 -0.04
C GLU A 294 -6.20 -16.12 1.19
N PHE A 295 -4.99 -15.80 1.63
CA PHE A 295 -4.73 -14.93 2.77
C PHE A 295 -3.44 -14.17 2.52
N THR A 296 -3.45 -12.88 2.81
CA THR A 296 -2.23 -12.08 2.80
C THR A 296 -2.33 -11.00 3.88
N PRO A 297 -1.32 -10.84 4.75
CA PRO A 297 -1.37 -9.84 5.82
C PRO A 297 -1.37 -8.40 5.29
N TRP A 298 -0.97 -8.20 4.03
CA TRP A 298 -0.98 -6.88 3.39
C TRP A 298 -2.40 -6.34 3.13
N ASN A 299 -3.44 -7.16 3.28
CA ASN A 299 -4.83 -6.71 3.24
C ASN A 299 -5.31 -6.08 4.55
N PHE A 300 -4.48 -6.07 5.60
CA PHE A 300 -4.82 -5.40 6.85
C PHE A 300 -4.65 -3.89 6.76
N TYR A 301 -5.54 -3.16 7.43
CA TYR A 301 -5.38 -1.74 7.72
C TYR A 301 -6.15 -1.33 8.97
N ILE A 302 -5.74 -0.23 9.60
CA ILE A 302 -6.42 0.37 10.74
C ILE A 302 -7.30 1.49 10.24
N ARG A 303 -8.46 1.71 10.88
CA ARG A 303 -9.26 2.92 10.66
C ARG A 303 -9.51 3.62 11.98
N GLN A 304 -9.19 4.90 12.08
CA GLN A 304 -9.50 5.72 13.24
C GLN A 304 -9.88 7.12 12.77
N ASN A 305 -10.97 7.68 13.31
CA ASN A 305 -11.48 9.01 12.94
C ASN A 305 -11.65 9.18 11.41
N ASN A 306 -12.27 8.20 10.74
CA ASN A 306 -12.42 8.12 9.28
C ASN A 306 -11.12 8.14 8.47
N THR A 307 -9.96 8.02 9.11
CA THR A 307 -8.67 7.91 8.45
C THR A 307 -8.27 6.45 8.40
N ASN A 308 -7.90 5.96 7.20
CA ASN A 308 -7.35 4.61 7.02
C ASN A 308 -5.82 4.67 7.11
N TYR A 309 -5.24 3.78 7.91
CA TYR A 309 -3.81 3.59 8.06
C TYR A 309 -3.46 2.19 7.57
N VAL A 310 -2.92 2.15 6.37
CA VAL A 310 -2.53 0.95 5.62
C VAL A 310 -1.07 0.62 5.90
N PHE A 311 -0.70 -0.66 5.81
CA PHE A 311 0.64 -1.14 6.17
C PHE A 311 1.51 -1.38 4.93
N PHE A 312 2.71 -0.79 4.93
CA PHE A 312 3.63 -0.83 3.78
C PHE A 312 5.05 -1.24 4.14
N SER A 313 5.25 -1.63 5.40
CA SER A 313 6.54 -2.07 5.90
C SER A 313 6.36 -3.35 6.67
N THR A 314 7.30 -4.28 6.51
CA THR A 314 7.41 -5.46 7.34
C THR A 314 7.55 -5.09 8.82
N ALA A 315 8.12 -3.91 9.14
CA ALA A 315 8.24 -3.40 10.51
C ALA A 315 6.90 -3.04 11.18
N SER A 316 5.82 -2.92 10.39
CA SER A 316 4.45 -2.80 10.92
C SER A 316 3.92 -4.13 11.45
N PHE A 317 4.65 -5.22 11.23
CA PHE A 317 4.29 -6.55 11.67
C PHE A 317 5.39 -7.18 12.51
N VAL A 318 5.01 -8.14 13.34
CA VAL A 318 5.92 -9.12 13.96
C VAL A 318 5.45 -10.50 13.51
N GLU A 319 6.33 -11.30 12.90
CA GLU A 319 5.98 -12.66 12.49
C GLU A 319 5.96 -13.58 13.71
N LEU A 320 4.86 -14.32 13.91
CA LEU A 320 4.77 -15.35 14.95
C LEU A 320 4.87 -16.75 14.34
N THR A 321 4.41 -16.93 13.11
CA THR A 321 4.67 -18.12 12.30
C THR A 321 5.65 -17.79 11.19
N GLU A 322 6.44 -18.77 10.78
CA GLU A 322 7.42 -18.61 9.71
C GLU A 322 6.75 -18.10 8.43
N ASN A 323 7.39 -17.12 7.78
CA ASN A 323 6.95 -16.56 6.50
C ASN A 323 5.56 -15.90 6.53
N PHE A 324 5.04 -15.49 7.69
CA PHE A 324 3.74 -14.84 7.82
C PHE A 324 3.52 -13.73 6.79
N LEU A 325 4.54 -12.88 6.55
CA LEU A 325 4.47 -11.76 5.60
C LEU A 325 4.45 -12.17 4.12
N ARG A 326 4.76 -13.43 3.84
CA ARG A 326 4.83 -14.02 2.49
C ARG A 326 3.73 -15.05 2.25
N VAL A 327 2.85 -15.28 3.22
CA VAL A 327 1.70 -16.16 3.03
C VAL A 327 0.77 -15.55 1.98
N GLU A 328 0.46 -16.33 0.97
CA GLU A 328 -0.57 -16.02 -0.05
C GLU A 328 -1.83 -16.88 0.14
N ARG A 329 -1.71 -17.96 0.92
CA ARG A 329 -2.74 -18.96 1.14
C ARG A 329 -2.54 -19.65 2.48
N VAL A 330 -3.62 -19.80 3.24
CA VAL A 330 -3.65 -20.65 4.44
C VAL A 330 -4.31 -21.97 4.03
N GLU A 331 -3.57 -23.07 4.11
CA GLU A 331 -4.10 -24.40 3.79
C GLU A 331 -4.98 -24.96 4.92
N ILE A 332 -5.64 -26.09 4.65
CA ILE A 332 -6.51 -26.75 5.62
C ILE A 332 -5.68 -27.19 6.82
N GLY A 333 -6.02 -26.65 7.99
CA GLY A 333 -5.29 -26.92 9.22
C GLY A 333 -4.14 -25.96 9.47
N ASP A 334 -3.63 -25.25 8.47
CA ASP A 334 -2.53 -24.32 8.70
C ASP A 334 -2.98 -23.09 9.48
N VAL A 335 -2.02 -22.51 10.21
CA VAL A 335 -2.17 -21.26 10.94
C VAL A 335 -1.12 -20.29 10.45
N ALA A 336 -1.54 -19.10 10.03
CA ALA A 336 -0.65 -17.98 9.81
C ALA A 336 -0.88 -16.96 10.93
N ALA A 337 0.15 -16.65 11.72
CA ALA A 337 0.04 -15.74 12.86
C ALA A 337 1.10 -14.64 12.85
N GLY A 338 0.69 -13.46 13.30
CA GLY A 338 1.55 -12.30 13.42
C GLY A 338 0.96 -11.26 14.38
N VAL A 339 1.71 -10.19 14.62
CA VAL A 339 1.24 -9.01 15.36
C VAL A 339 1.22 -7.82 14.42
N ILE A 340 0.09 -7.11 14.39
CA ILE A 340 -0.08 -5.84 13.73
C ILE A 340 0.28 -4.72 14.71
N ARG A 341 1.28 -3.91 14.39
CA ARG A 341 1.68 -2.77 15.22
C ARG A 341 0.93 -1.53 14.76
N LEU A 342 0.26 -0.85 15.69
CA LEU A 342 -0.49 0.36 15.36
C LEU A 342 0.45 1.46 14.89
N PRO A 343 0.20 2.11 13.73
CA PRO A 343 1.04 3.22 13.28
C PRO A 343 1.11 4.33 14.34
N ARG A 344 2.26 5.02 14.47
CA ARG A 344 2.47 6.06 15.50
C ARG A 344 1.41 7.17 15.52
N SER A 345 0.73 7.38 14.40
CA SER A 345 -0.34 8.38 14.26
C SER A 345 -1.71 7.88 14.73
N VAL A 346 -1.85 6.59 15.04
CA VAL A 346 -3.05 6.02 15.66
C VAL A 346 -2.93 6.17 17.16
N ASP A 347 -3.93 6.80 17.76
CA ASP A 347 -4.07 6.86 19.21
C ASP A 347 -4.62 5.51 19.71
N SER A 348 -3.76 4.70 20.33
CA SER A 348 -4.14 3.39 20.87
C SER A 348 -5.16 3.49 22.01
N SER A 349 -5.34 4.65 22.64
CA SER A 349 -6.30 4.84 23.73
C SER A 349 -7.71 5.23 23.25
N ALA A 350 -7.84 5.59 21.96
CA ALA A 350 -9.11 5.91 21.33
C ALA A 350 -9.62 4.75 20.47
N ALA A 351 -10.93 4.71 20.24
CA ALA A 351 -11.54 3.69 19.40
C ALA A 351 -10.91 3.63 18.00
N PHE A 352 -10.70 2.41 17.50
CA PHE A 352 -10.18 2.16 16.16
C PHE A 352 -10.74 0.84 15.62
N SER A 353 -10.78 0.71 14.29
CA SER A 353 -11.13 -0.53 13.61
C SER A 353 -9.87 -1.21 13.08
N VAL A 354 -9.83 -2.54 13.14
CA VAL A 354 -8.93 -3.36 12.31
C VAL A 354 -9.75 -3.90 11.15
N LEU A 355 -9.29 -3.67 9.93
CA LEU A 355 -9.96 -4.13 8.72
C LEU A 355 -9.07 -5.10 7.94
N TYR A 356 -9.71 -6.06 7.28
CA TYR A 356 -9.13 -6.99 6.33
C TYR A 356 -9.98 -6.97 5.05
N GLY A 357 -9.45 -6.36 3.99
CA GLY A 357 -10.24 -6.05 2.80
C GLY A 357 -11.45 -5.17 3.18
N THR A 358 -12.67 -5.59 2.84
CA THR A 358 -13.89 -4.81 3.13
C THR A 358 -14.55 -5.12 4.48
N SER A 359 -14.00 -6.06 5.25
CA SER A 359 -14.56 -6.49 6.53
C SER A 359 -13.69 -6.01 7.67
N GLY A 360 -14.27 -5.73 8.83
CA GLY A 360 -13.50 -5.22 9.95
C GLY A 360 -14.18 -5.40 11.29
N VAL A 361 -13.43 -5.13 12.35
CA VAL A 361 -13.83 -5.22 13.75
C VAL A 361 -13.39 -3.97 14.49
N ASP A 362 -14.20 -3.55 15.46
CA ASP A 362 -13.97 -2.32 16.20
C ASP A 362 -13.46 -2.61 17.62
N TYR A 363 -12.44 -1.86 18.03
CA TYR A 363 -11.95 -1.79 19.38
C TYR A 363 -12.41 -0.48 20.04
N PRO A 364 -12.90 -0.55 21.30
CA PRO A 364 -13.34 0.62 22.04
C PRO A 364 -12.18 1.55 22.43
#